data_AF-A0A4R9WHF4-F1
#
_entry.id   AF-A0A4R9WHF4-F1
#
_cell.length_a   1.000
_cell.length_b   1.000
_cell.length_c   1.000
_cell.angle_alpha   90.00
_cell.angle_beta   90.00
_cell.angle_gamma   90.00
#
_symmetry.space_group_name_H-M   'P 1'
#
loop_
_entity.id
_entity.type
_entity.pdbx_description
1 polymer ?
#
loop_
_entity_poly.entity_id
_entity_poly.type
_entity_poly.pdbx_seq_one_letter_code
_entity_poly.pdbx_strand_id
1 'polypeptide(L)'
;MDHPYYSLPFLTELEMFEAFGRHRSLELAASEFNVAPDVVRRRIKAIEEELGVSLVARFGAGVTLTGPGEDLCRALSEIFRRASDVFGTLRR
;
A
#
# COMPACT_ATOMS: atom_id res chain seq x y z
N MET A 1 5.90 16.65 -6.71
CA MET A 1 5.47 16.19 -8.05
C MET A 1 4.01 16.61 -8.20
N ASP A 2 3.59 17.02 -9.39
CA ASP A 2 2.18 17.33 -9.64
C ASP A 2 1.44 16.00 -9.86
N HIS A 3 0.61 15.59 -8.91
CA HIS A 3 -0.14 14.33 -8.98
C HIS A 3 -1.42 14.56 -9.76
N PRO A 4 -1.59 13.93 -10.95
CA PRO A 4 -2.69 14.24 -11.85
C PRO A 4 -4.08 13.87 -11.30
N TYR A 5 -4.16 13.09 -10.22
CA TYR A 5 -5.41 12.66 -9.60
C TYR A 5 -5.31 12.70 -8.06
N TYR A 6 -6.24 13.41 -7.41
CA TYR A 6 -6.50 13.44 -5.95
C TYR A 6 -5.31 13.66 -4.99
N SER A 7 -4.18 14.20 -5.46
CA SER A 7 -2.94 14.36 -4.66
C SER A 7 -2.41 13.05 -4.06
N LEU A 8 -2.73 11.93 -4.69
CA LEU A 8 -2.27 10.60 -4.28
C LEU A 8 -1.00 10.22 -5.05
N PRO A 9 -0.07 9.46 -4.44
CA PRO A 9 1.03 8.84 -5.16
C PRO A 9 0.48 7.87 -6.22
N PHE A 10 1.37 7.34 -7.08
CA PHE A 10 0.92 6.47 -8.16
C PHE A 10 0.14 5.28 -7.60
N LEU A 11 -0.95 4.88 -8.28
CA LEU A 11 -1.86 3.84 -7.80
C LEU A 11 -1.11 2.55 -7.40
N THR A 12 -0.08 2.18 -8.17
CA THR A 12 0.79 1.03 -7.91
C THR A 12 1.54 1.11 -6.57
N GLU A 13 1.91 2.31 -6.12
CA GLU A 13 2.58 2.50 -4.83
C GLU A 13 1.61 2.28 -3.67
N LEU A 14 0.38 2.78 -3.82
CA LEU A 14 -0.70 2.55 -2.86
C LEU A 14 -1.12 1.07 -2.82
N GLU A 15 -1.22 0.41 -3.97
CA GLU A 15 -1.48 -1.02 -4.07
C GLU A 15 -0.37 -1.84 -3.38
N MET A 16 0.90 -1.51 -3.61
CA MET A 16 2.03 -2.18 -2.95
C MET A 16 2.03 -1.96 -1.43
N PHE A 17 1.69 -0.76 -0.96
CA PHE A 17 1.57 -0.47 0.47
C PHE A 17 0.40 -1.23 1.12
N GLU A 18 -0.77 -1.26 0.47
CA GLU A 18 -1.93 -2.03 0.96
C GLU A 18 -1.60 -3.52 1.07
N ALA A 19 -1.01 -4.11 0.03
CA ALA A 19 -0.62 -5.51 0.03
C ALA A 19 0.40 -5.81 1.14
N PHE A 20 1.35 -4.91 1.35
CA PHE A 20 2.30 -4.99 2.46
C PHE A 20 1.61 -4.93 3.83
N GLY A 21 0.67 -4.02 4.03
CA GLY A 21 -0.09 -3.89 5.27
C GLY A 21 -0.99 -5.09 5.54
N ARG A 22 -1.66 -5.61 4.50
CA ARG A 22 -2.52 -6.80 4.54
C ARG A 22 -1.73 -8.06 4.88
N HIS A 23 -0.56 -8.26 4.28
CA HIS A 23 0.26 -9.44 4.52
C HIS A 23 1.18 -9.33 5.73
N ARG A 24 1.49 -8.10 6.17
CA ARG A 24 2.55 -7.82 7.14
C ARG A 24 3.87 -8.52 6.74
N SER A 25 4.18 -8.51 5.44
CA SER A 25 5.37 -9.15 4.88
C SER A 25 5.78 -8.49 3.57
N LEU A 26 7.07 -8.11 3.48
CA LEU A 26 7.64 -7.58 2.25
C LEU A 26 7.71 -8.65 1.15
N GLU A 27 7.99 -9.90 1.52
CA GLU A 27 8.15 -10.99 0.55
C GLU A 27 6.82 -11.35 -0.11
N LEU A 28 5.76 -11.44 0.69
CA LEU A 28 4.42 -11.74 0.17
C LEU A 28 3.89 -10.59 -0.70
N ALA A 29 4.05 -9.35 -0.24
CA ALA A 29 3.67 -8.18 -1.04
C ALA A 29 4.43 -8.13 -2.36
N ALA A 30 5.75 -8.31 -2.33
CA ALA A 30 6.58 -8.30 -3.55
C ALA A 30 6.18 -9.40 -4.54
N SER A 31 5.80 -10.58 -4.02
CA SER A 31 5.31 -11.69 -4.84
C SER A 31 4.01 -11.37 -5.58
N GLU A 32 3.10 -10.57 -5.01
CA GLU A 32 1.86 -10.18 -5.71
C GLU A 32 2.11 -9.28 -6.92
N PHE A 33 3.13 -8.41 -6.84
CA PHE A 33 3.50 -7.52 -7.93
C PHE A 33 4.62 -8.07 -8.81
N ASN A 34 5.10 -9.29 -8.53
CA ASN A 34 6.20 -9.94 -9.24
C ASN A 34 7.49 -9.09 -9.26
N VAL A 35 7.80 -8.45 -8.14
CA VAL A 35 8.97 -7.57 -7.95
C VAL A 35 9.88 -8.08 -6.83
N ALA A 36 11.06 -7.48 -6.67
CA ALA A 36 11.92 -7.76 -5.52
C ALA A 36 11.41 -7.05 -4.25
N PRO A 37 11.59 -7.64 -3.04
CA PRO A 37 11.20 -7.01 -1.76
C PRO A 37 11.78 -5.61 -1.54
N ASP A 38 12.96 -5.33 -2.09
CA ASP A 38 13.60 -4.01 -2.04
C ASP A 38 12.78 -2.93 -2.77
N VAL A 39 12.09 -3.29 -3.86
CA VAL A 39 11.21 -2.37 -4.61
C VAL A 39 10.06 -1.93 -3.72
N VAL A 40 9.38 -2.88 -3.06
CA VAL A 40 8.27 -2.58 -2.14
C VAL A 40 8.74 -1.68 -1.00
N ARG A 41 9.88 -1.98 -0.38
CA ARG A 41 10.47 -1.14 0.67
C ARG A 41 10.73 0.28 0.17
N ARG A 42 11.31 0.45 -1.01
CA ARG A 42 11.58 1.78 -1.60
C ARG A 42 10.30 2.56 -1.89
N ARG A 43 9.25 1.89 -2.39
CA ARG A 43 7.94 2.54 -2.62
C ARG A 43 7.29 3.01 -1.32
N ILE A 44 7.28 2.16 -0.29
CA ILE A 44 6.75 2.54 1.02
C ILE A 44 7.51 3.75 1.58
N LYS A 45 8.84 3.73 1.49
CA LYS A 45 9.66 4.86 1.94
C LYS A 45 9.35 6.16 1.18
N ALA A 46 9.13 6.08 -0.13
CA ALA A 46 8.75 7.25 -0.93
C ALA A 46 7.41 7.84 -0.48
N ILE A 47 6.43 7.00 -0.12
CA ILE A 47 5.15 7.44 0.44
C ILE A 47 5.37 8.13 1.80
N GLU A 48 6.19 7.54 2.67
CA GLU A 48 6.53 8.15 3.97
C GLU A 48 7.23 9.51 3.80
N GLU A 49 8.13 9.63 2.83
CA GLU A 49 8.84 10.88 2.50
C GLU A 49 7.89 11.95 1.97
N GLU A 50 6.90 11.58 1.15
CA GLU A 50 5.89 12.50 0.64
C GLU A 50 4.92 12.98 1.73
N LEU A 51 4.49 12.07 2.62
CA LEU A 51 3.57 12.38 3.70
C LEU A 51 4.25 13.06 4.90
N GLY A 52 5.58 12.97 5.01
CA GLY A 52 6.35 13.44 6.15
C GLY A 52 6.08 12.68 7.46
N VAL A 53 5.49 11.48 7.37
CA VAL A 53 5.16 10.62 8.52
C VAL A 53 5.59 9.18 8.26
N SER A 54 6.01 8.47 9.31
CA SER A 54 6.30 7.04 9.21
C SER A 54 5.01 6.22 9.24
N LEU A 55 4.85 5.33 8.25
CA LEU A 55 3.77 4.36 8.12
C LEU A 55 4.19 2.99 8.65
N VAL A 56 5.50 2.70 8.71
CA VAL A 56 6.03 1.41 9.19
C VAL A 56 6.90 1.61 10.43
N ALA A 57 6.54 0.92 11.52
CA ALA A 57 7.28 0.98 12.78
C ALA A 57 8.56 0.14 12.76
N ARG A 58 8.52 -1.04 12.11
CA ARG A 58 9.72 -1.85 11.85
C ARG A 58 9.57 -2.75 10.64
N PHE A 59 10.69 -3.01 9.99
CA PHE A 59 10.84 -4.06 8.97
C PHE A 59 11.65 -5.22 9.57
N GLY A 60 11.15 -6.46 9.52
CA GLY A 60 11.84 -7.64 10.05
C GLY A 60 10.90 -8.76 10.49
N ALA A 61 11.29 -9.54 11.50
CA ALA A 61 10.56 -10.68 12.08
C ALA A 61 9.30 -10.26 12.87
N GLY A 62 8.42 -9.53 12.21
CA GLY A 62 7.25 -8.87 12.77
C GLY A 62 7.12 -7.47 12.16
N VAL A 63 6.70 -7.40 10.90
CA VAL A 63 6.30 -6.13 10.28
C VAL A 63 5.17 -5.54 11.10
N THR A 64 5.31 -4.27 11.46
CA THR A 64 4.30 -3.56 12.25
C THR A 64 4.10 -2.18 11.63
N LEU A 65 2.85 -1.83 11.36
CA LEU A 65 2.46 -0.50 10.90
C LEU A 65 2.36 0.46 12.09
N THR A 66 2.57 1.75 11.84
CA THR A 66 2.25 2.80 12.81
C THR A 66 0.73 3.06 12.82
N GLY A 67 0.23 3.90 13.73
CA GLY A 67 -1.17 4.34 13.71
C GLY A 67 -1.59 4.91 12.33
N PRO A 68 -0.86 5.91 11.79
CA PRO A 68 -1.09 6.42 10.43
C PRO A 68 -1.02 5.33 9.35
N GLY A 69 -0.10 4.37 9.48
CA GLY A 69 0.02 3.25 8.56
C GLY A 69 -1.20 2.33 8.56
N GLU A 70 -1.72 1.98 9.73
CA GLU A 70 -2.95 1.18 9.87
C GLU A 70 -4.17 1.93 9.31
N ASP A 71 -4.28 3.24 9.55
CA ASP A 71 -5.38 4.06 9.05
C ASP A 71 -5.35 4.16 7.52
N LEU A 72 -4.18 4.41 6.93
CA LEU A 72 -4.03 4.44 5.48
C LEU A 72 -4.31 3.07 4.86
N CYS A 73 -3.78 1.99 5.45
CA CYS A 73 -4.00 0.64 4.96
C CYS A 73 -5.51 0.29 4.97
N ARG A 74 -6.22 0.61 6.06
CA ARG A 74 -7.66 0.38 6.17
C ARG A 74 -8.43 1.14 5.09
N ALA A 75 -8.12 2.42 4.89
CA ALA A 75 -8.77 3.23 3.86
C ALA A 75 -8.55 2.66 2.45
N LEU A 76 -7.32 2.25 2.13
CA LEU A 76 -7.00 1.64 0.84
C LEU A 76 -7.73 0.31 0.63
N SER A 77 -7.72 -0.59 1.62
CA SER A 77 -8.45 -1.86 1.54
C SER A 77 -9.95 -1.64 1.31
N GLU A 78 -10.56 -0.64 1.93
CA GLU A 78 -11.96 -0.28 1.72
C GLU A 78 -12.25 0.23 0.31
N ILE A 79 -11.39 1.12 -0.22
CA ILE A 79 -11.50 1.66 -1.56
C ILE A 79 -11.37 0.55 -2.61
N PHE A 80 -10.34 -0.29 -2.50
CA PHE A 80 -10.11 -1.40 -3.43
C PHE A 80 -11.24 -2.43 -3.37
N ARG A 81 -11.72 -2.77 -2.17
CA ARG A 81 -12.89 -3.66 -2.01
C ARG A 81 -14.13 -3.09 -2.69
N ARG A 82 -14.41 -1.78 -2.51
CA ARG A 82 -15.57 -1.13 -3.13
C ARG A 82 -15.46 -1.13 -4.65
N ALA A 83 -14.29 -0.86 -5.20
CA ALA A 83 -14.05 -0.94 -6.63
C ALA A 83 -14.29 -2.38 -7.14
N SER A 84 -13.72 -3.38 -6.45
CA SER A 84 -13.88 -4.81 -6.79
C SER A 84 -15.34 -5.26 -6.80
N ASP A 85 -16.14 -4.83 -5.82
CA ASP A 85 -17.58 -5.14 -5.73
C ASP A 85 -18.38 -4.59 -6.93
N VAL A 86 -18.11 -3.33 -7.31
CA VAL A 86 -18.74 -2.70 -8.48
C VAL A 86 -18.35 -3.45 -9.76
N PHE A 87 -17.07 -3.76 -9.93
CA PHE A 87 -16.60 -4.58 -11.07
C PHE A 87 -17.25 -5.96 -11.11
N GLY A 88 -17.40 -6.62 -9.96
CA GLY A 88 -18.05 -7.92 -9.84
C GLY A 88 -19.52 -7.88 -10.22
N THR A 89 -20.21 -6.78 -9.88
CA THR A 89 -21.61 -6.55 -10.26
C THR A 89 -21.77 -6.33 -11.76
N LEU A 90 -20.86 -5.61 -12.40
CA LEU A 90 -20.92 -5.30 -13.84
C LEU A 90 -20.56 -6.48 -14.74
N ARG A 91 -19.81 -7.46 -14.23
CA ARG A 91 -19.37 -8.65 -14.99
C ARG A 91 -20.40 -9.79 -14.98
N ARG A 92 -21.53 -9.60 -14.31
CA ARG A 92 -22.64 -10.56 -14.25
C ARG A 92 -23.67 -10.23 -15.34
#